data_AF-A0A7V8Z261-F1
#
_entry.id   AF-A0A7V8Z261-F1
#
_cell.length_a   1.000
_cell.length_b   1.000
_cell.length_c   1.000
_cell.angle_alpha   90.00
_cell.angle_beta   90.00
_cell.angle_gamma   90.00
#
_symmetry.space_group_name_H-M   'P 1'
#
loop_
_entity.id
_entity.type
_entity.pdbx_description
1 polymer ?
#
loop_
_entity_poly.entity_id
_entity_poly.type
_entity_poly.pdbx_seq_one_letter_code
_entity_poly.pdbx_strand_id
1 'polypeptide(L)'
;MPDRLSARLTAVRLPIPWEACDLPNPLATRSMVLLTGEPGWRWTGATPGLEIPPCEQPSGTAVAGWDLDHVVVLVPDVAAAVATMAAAGVPVRLRMVVGDRPTAFFRVGPLLEAIEAPVRAPSLYGVALVTQEPLGVVALRWRSMGLEVTDPHPAIQPGRSIFTVRAIDAGLAVMSPDGAVATPHEHQSGR
;
A
#
# COMPACT_ATOMS: atom_id res chain seq x y z
N MET A 1 -18.95 26.38 9.18
CA MET A 1 -19.17 25.19 8.31
C MET A 1 -18.64 23.98 9.06
N PRO A 2 -19.42 22.90 9.23
CA PRO A 2 -18.89 21.69 9.84
C PRO A 2 -17.78 21.17 8.95
N ASP A 3 -16.61 20.97 9.54
CA ASP A 3 -15.44 20.35 8.93
C ASP A 3 -15.90 19.01 8.34
N ARG A 4 -16.02 18.89 7.01
CA ARG A 4 -16.35 17.60 6.40
C ARG A 4 -15.19 16.69 6.76
N LEU A 5 -15.43 15.74 7.67
CA LEU A 5 -14.51 14.65 7.94
C LEU A 5 -14.22 13.96 6.61
N SER A 6 -13.07 14.28 6.00
CA SER A 6 -12.64 13.70 4.74
C SER A 6 -12.55 12.19 4.90
N ALA A 7 -13.09 11.44 3.94
CA ALA A 7 -12.98 10.00 3.92
C ALA A 7 -11.51 9.56 3.99
N ARG A 8 -11.20 8.64 4.91
CA ARG A 8 -9.84 8.10 5.10
C ARG A 8 -9.89 6.61 5.33
N LEU A 9 -8.96 5.89 4.69
CA LEU A 9 -8.73 4.46 4.86
C LEU A 9 -7.83 4.23 6.07
N THR A 10 -8.28 3.42 7.03
CA THR A 10 -7.59 3.24 8.32
C THR A 10 -7.24 1.80 8.66
N ALA A 11 -7.77 0.82 7.92
CA ALA A 11 -7.28 -0.56 7.98
C ALA A 11 -7.49 -1.28 6.65
N VAL A 12 -6.60 -2.24 6.38
CA VAL A 12 -6.72 -3.19 5.26
C VAL A 12 -6.38 -4.58 5.76
N ARG A 13 -7.24 -5.54 5.43
CA ARG A 13 -7.02 -6.97 5.64
C ARG A 13 -6.80 -7.64 4.29
N LEU A 14 -5.73 -8.42 4.17
CA LEU A 14 -5.35 -9.15 2.97
C LEU A 14 -4.81 -10.53 3.37
N PRO A 15 -4.85 -11.55 2.49
CA PRO A 15 -4.28 -12.86 2.75
C PRO A 15 -2.74 -12.84 2.63
N ILE A 16 -2.10 -11.90 3.34
CA ILE A 16 -0.64 -11.78 3.43
C ILE A 16 -0.20 -12.31 4.80
N PRO A 17 0.68 -13.32 4.85
CA PRO A 17 1.16 -13.87 6.11
C PRO A 17 2.29 -12.98 6.67
N TRP A 18 1.95 -11.87 7.33
CA TRP A 18 2.93 -10.89 7.83
C TRP A 18 4.05 -11.52 8.66
N GLU A 19 3.70 -12.49 9.52
CA GLU A 19 4.66 -13.20 10.39
C GLU A 19 5.67 -14.03 9.59
N ALA A 20 5.27 -14.59 8.43
CA ALA A 20 6.20 -15.27 7.52
C ALA A 20 7.16 -14.30 6.82
N CYS A 21 6.81 -13.01 6.77
CA CYS A 21 7.66 -11.92 6.30
C CYS A 21 8.46 -11.26 7.43
N ASP A 22 8.58 -11.88 8.61
CA ASP A 22 9.27 -11.29 9.77
C ASP A 22 8.65 -9.95 10.21
N LEU A 23 7.33 -9.81 10.03
CA LEU A 23 6.55 -8.63 10.41
C LEU A 23 5.41 -9.05 11.35
N PRO A 24 5.00 -8.20 12.31
CA PRO A 24 3.92 -8.52 13.22
C PRO A 24 2.58 -8.56 12.51
N ASN A 25 1.64 -9.34 13.04
CA ASN A 25 0.23 -9.29 12.65
C ASN A 25 -0.62 -9.00 13.91
N PRO A 26 -1.38 -7.89 13.99
CA PRO A 26 -1.48 -6.80 13.00
C PRO A 26 -0.24 -5.88 12.94
N LEU A 27 0.11 -5.42 11.75
CA LEU A 27 1.18 -4.44 11.52
C LEU A 27 0.61 -3.02 11.56
N ALA A 28 1.09 -2.17 12.47
CA ALA A 28 0.72 -0.76 12.51
C ALA A 28 1.68 0.09 11.67
N THR A 29 1.10 0.96 10.85
CA THR A 29 1.81 1.97 10.06
C THR A 29 1.47 3.36 10.59
N ARG A 30 2.01 4.43 10.01
CA ARG A 30 1.69 5.79 10.50
C ARG A 30 0.23 6.18 10.35
N SER A 31 -0.47 5.57 9.38
CA SER A 31 -1.82 5.98 9.00
C SER A 31 -2.86 4.87 9.02
N MET A 32 -2.46 3.60 9.15
CA MET A 32 -3.38 2.48 9.18
C MET A 32 -2.85 1.22 9.88
N VAL A 33 -3.69 0.21 9.99
CA VAL A 33 -3.34 -1.14 10.43
C VAL A 33 -3.50 -2.14 9.28
N LEU A 34 -2.50 -2.98 9.07
CA LEU A 34 -2.51 -4.07 8.10
C LEU A 34 -2.73 -5.41 8.82
N LEU A 35 -3.62 -6.24 8.27
CA LEU A 35 -4.06 -7.49 8.88
C LEU A 35 -4.00 -8.66 7.91
N THR A 36 -3.76 -9.85 8.43
CA THR A 36 -3.95 -11.09 7.69
C THR A 36 -5.43 -11.53 7.66
N GLY A 37 -5.92 -11.98 6.52
CA GLY A 37 -7.22 -12.65 6.36
C GLY A 37 -7.94 -12.28 5.06
N GLU A 38 -9.23 -12.62 4.97
CA GLU A 38 -10.05 -12.32 3.78
C GLU A 38 -10.06 -10.81 3.45
N PRO A 39 -9.92 -10.44 2.15
CA PRO A 39 -9.87 -9.05 1.71
C PRO A 39 -10.96 -8.17 2.31
N GLY A 40 -10.55 -7.10 2.97
CA GLY A 40 -11.48 -6.11 3.53
C GLY A 40 -10.79 -4.84 3.97
N TRP A 41 -11.57 -3.81 4.23
CA TRP A 41 -11.04 -2.50 4.62
C TRP A 41 -11.90 -1.77 5.65
N ARG A 42 -11.32 -0.75 6.28
CA ARG A 42 -12.01 0.14 7.21
C ARG A 42 -11.80 1.59 6.82
N TRP A 43 -12.87 2.37 6.88
CA TRP A 43 -12.84 3.80 6.62
C TRP A 43 -13.38 4.61 7.81
N THR A 44 -12.86 5.83 7.96
CA THR A 44 -13.51 6.91 8.70
C THR A 44 -14.13 7.89 7.71
N GLY A 45 -15.28 8.49 8.08
CA GLY A 45 -16.05 9.34 7.16
C GLY A 45 -16.88 8.50 6.19
N ALA A 46 -17.02 8.95 4.95
CA ALA A 46 -17.76 8.22 3.92
C ALA A 46 -16.92 7.05 3.38
N THR A 47 -17.48 5.83 3.38
CA THR A 47 -16.85 4.68 2.70
C THR A 47 -17.14 4.77 1.21
N PRO A 48 -16.14 4.62 0.32
CA PRO A 48 -16.40 4.50 -1.10
C PRO A 48 -17.28 3.29 -1.40
N GLY A 49 -18.29 3.45 -2.25
CA GLY A 49 -19.22 2.39 -2.66
C GLY A 49 -18.59 1.33 -3.58
N LEU A 50 -17.31 0.97 -3.37
CA LEU A 50 -16.60 -0.05 -4.15
C LEU A 50 -16.90 -1.48 -3.66
N GLU A 51 -17.88 -1.67 -2.77
CA GLU A 51 -18.40 -2.97 -2.31
C GLU A 51 -17.37 -3.94 -1.70
N ILE A 52 -16.16 -3.47 -1.39
CA ILE A 52 -15.16 -4.25 -0.65
C ILE A 52 -15.65 -4.45 0.79
N PRO A 53 -15.60 -5.69 1.33
CA PRO A 53 -16.11 -5.98 2.68
C PRO A 53 -15.46 -5.13 3.78
N PRO A 54 -16.24 -4.72 4.80
CA PRO A 54 -15.66 -4.03 5.94
C PRO A 54 -14.77 -4.97 6.77
N CYS A 55 -13.74 -4.41 7.41
CA CYS A 55 -12.96 -5.09 8.44
C CYS A 55 -12.93 -4.27 9.74
N GLU A 56 -12.58 -4.92 10.84
CA GLU A 56 -12.26 -4.25 12.09
C GLU A 56 -10.86 -3.60 12.02
N GLN A 57 -10.61 -2.66 12.95
CA GLN A 57 -9.32 -2.03 13.15
C GLN A 57 -8.86 -2.30 14.60
N PRO A 58 -8.17 -3.42 14.87
CA PRO A 58 -7.54 -3.65 16.15
C PRO A 58 -6.29 -2.78 16.30
N SER A 59 -5.72 -2.77 17.50
CA SER A 59 -4.36 -2.28 17.71
C SER A 59 -3.36 -3.14 16.92
N GLY A 60 -2.31 -2.51 16.38
CA GLY A 60 -1.21 -3.21 15.72
C GLY A 60 0.14 -2.85 16.35
N THR A 61 1.16 -3.59 15.94
CA THR A 61 2.55 -3.37 16.37
C THR A 61 3.30 -2.57 15.32
N ALA A 62 3.89 -1.45 15.71
CA ALA A 62 4.72 -0.65 14.81
C ALA A 62 6.12 -1.26 14.70
N VAL A 63 6.67 -1.30 13.49
CA VAL A 63 8.05 -1.74 13.24
C VAL A 63 8.87 -0.54 12.79
N ALA A 64 9.93 -0.22 13.53
CA ALA A 64 10.78 0.92 13.21
C ALA A 64 11.37 0.78 11.81
N GLY A 65 11.31 1.86 11.02
CA GLY A 65 11.82 1.88 9.66
C GLY A 65 10.87 1.27 8.61
N TRP A 66 9.73 0.71 9.00
CA TRP A 66 8.71 0.18 8.08
C TRP A 66 7.45 1.05 8.08
N ASP A 67 6.89 1.29 6.89
CA ASP A 67 5.62 2.02 6.72
C ASP A 67 4.89 1.51 5.47
N LEU A 68 3.70 2.03 5.22
CA LEU A 68 2.94 1.74 4.00
C LEU A 68 3.21 2.81 2.94
N ASP A 69 3.52 2.37 1.72
CA ASP A 69 3.57 3.26 0.55
C ASP A 69 2.17 3.44 -0.05
N HIS A 70 1.56 2.33 -0.46
CA HIS A 70 0.24 2.34 -1.09
C HIS A 70 -0.52 1.02 -0.96
N VAL A 71 -1.84 1.11 -1.11
CA VAL A 71 -2.76 -0.01 -1.25
C VAL A 71 -3.21 -0.12 -2.69
N VAL A 72 -3.32 -1.33 -3.22
CA VAL A 72 -3.77 -1.61 -4.59
C VAL A 72 -5.16 -2.20 -4.58
N VAL A 73 -6.05 -1.62 -5.37
CA VAL A 73 -7.37 -2.15 -5.70
C VAL A 73 -7.46 -2.41 -7.19
N LEU A 74 -7.97 -3.58 -7.58
CA LEU A 74 -8.33 -3.87 -8.96
C LEU A 74 -9.78 -3.46 -9.17
N VAL A 75 -10.06 -2.84 -10.31
CA VAL A 75 -11.41 -2.40 -10.68
C VAL A 75 -11.72 -2.80 -12.13
N PRO A 76 -13.00 -3.10 -12.46
CA PRO A 76 -13.39 -3.40 -13.84
C PRO A 76 -13.30 -2.18 -14.79
N ASP A 77 -13.51 -0.98 -14.23
CA ASP A 77 -13.54 0.29 -14.95
C ASP A 77 -12.99 1.39 -14.02
N VAL A 78 -11.86 1.98 -14.39
CA VAL A 78 -11.23 3.05 -13.60
C VAL A 78 -12.04 4.34 -13.60
N ALA A 79 -12.77 4.67 -14.67
CA ALA A 79 -13.62 5.84 -14.70
C ALA A 79 -14.80 5.71 -13.72
N ALA A 80 -15.42 4.52 -13.65
CA ALA A 80 -16.46 4.23 -12.68
C ALA A 80 -15.93 4.28 -11.23
N ALA A 81 -14.74 3.75 -11.00
CA ALA A 81 -14.08 3.84 -9.69
C ALA A 81 -13.80 5.30 -9.29
N VAL A 82 -13.30 6.13 -10.21
CA VAL A 82 -13.07 7.57 -9.98
C VAL A 82 -14.37 8.28 -9.62
N ALA A 83 -15.47 8.02 -10.33
CA ALA A 83 -16.78 8.61 -10.02
C ALA A 83 -17.27 8.20 -8.62
N THR A 84 -17.11 6.91 -8.27
CA THR A 84 -17.49 6.36 -6.97
C THR A 84 -16.68 7.00 -5.83
N MET A 85 -15.36 7.11 -5.99
CA MET A 85 -14.47 7.76 -5.01
C MET A 85 -14.80 9.24 -4.85
N ALA A 86 -15.06 9.95 -5.95
CA ALA A 86 -15.44 11.36 -5.92
C ALA A 86 -16.76 11.60 -5.17
N ALA A 87 -17.75 10.71 -5.33
CA ALA A 87 -19.01 10.77 -4.58
C ALA A 87 -18.80 10.60 -3.06
N ALA A 88 -17.77 9.85 -2.65
CA ALA A 88 -17.34 9.74 -1.25
C ALA A 88 -16.46 10.90 -0.76
N GLY A 89 -16.26 11.94 -1.58
CA GLY A 89 -15.43 13.10 -1.25
C GLY A 89 -13.92 12.85 -1.40
N VAL A 90 -13.51 11.81 -2.13
CA VAL A 90 -12.11 11.50 -2.43
C VAL A 90 -11.81 11.82 -3.90
N PRO A 91 -11.30 13.02 -4.22
CA PRO A 91 -10.95 13.36 -5.60
C PRO A 91 -9.73 12.57 -6.07
N VAL A 92 -9.73 12.23 -7.36
CA VAL A 92 -8.56 11.64 -8.02
C VAL A 92 -7.39 12.63 -8.01
N ARG A 93 -6.18 12.12 -7.73
CA ARG A 93 -4.94 12.92 -7.69
C ARG A 93 -4.16 12.84 -8.99
N LEU A 94 -4.12 11.65 -9.59
CA LEU A 94 -3.42 11.39 -10.83
C LEU A 94 -4.15 10.28 -11.59
N ARG A 95 -4.19 10.41 -12.91
CA ARG A 95 -4.55 9.33 -13.84
C ARG A 95 -3.40 9.12 -14.80
N MET A 96 -3.07 7.87 -15.07
CA MET A 96 -2.08 7.51 -16.07
C MET A 96 -2.35 6.09 -16.57
N VAL A 97 -1.51 5.62 -17.47
CA VAL A 97 -1.47 4.22 -17.89
C VAL A 97 -0.19 3.61 -17.32
N VAL A 98 -0.30 2.54 -16.53
CA VAL A 98 0.82 1.78 -16.00
C VAL A 98 0.92 0.48 -16.77
N GLY A 99 1.96 0.35 -17.60
CA GLY A 99 2.02 -0.70 -18.63
C GLY A 99 0.94 -0.46 -19.68
N ASP A 100 -0.05 -1.35 -19.73
CA ASP A 100 -1.22 -1.30 -20.61
C ASP A 100 -2.53 -1.05 -19.84
N ARG A 101 -2.46 -0.82 -18.52
CA ARG A 101 -3.64 -0.69 -17.65
C ARG A 101 -3.89 0.77 -17.27
N PRO A 102 -5.10 1.30 -17.53
CA PRO A 102 -5.54 2.54 -16.92
C PRO A 102 -5.41 2.46 -15.39
N THR A 103 -4.89 3.53 -14.79
CA THR A 103 -4.65 3.60 -13.35
C THR A 103 -5.07 4.97 -12.83
N ALA A 104 -5.70 4.99 -11.65
CA ALA A 104 -6.04 6.20 -10.91
C ALA A 104 -5.48 6.14 -9.48
N PHE A 105 -4.97 7.27 -9.01
CA PHE A 105 -4.38 7.39 -7.68
C PHE A 105 -5.20 8.33 -6.81
N PHE A 106 -5.44 7.94 -5.56
CA PHE A 106 -6.20 8.70 -4.58
C PHE A 106 -5.37 8.89 -3.30
N ARG A 107 -5.58 10.01 -2.60
CA ARG A 107 -4.99 10.23 -1.27
C ARG A 107 -6.10 10.10 -0.22
N VAL A 108 -6.02 9.06 0.60
CA VAL A 108 -7.05 8.69 1.58
C VAL A 108 -6.48 8.49 2.98
N GLY A 109 -5.42 9.23 3.30
CA GLY A 109 -4.41 8.83 4.29
C GLY A 109 -3.21 8.29 3.51
N PRO A 110 -3.10 6.96 3.30
CA PRO A 110 -2.15 6.40 2.35
C PRO A 110 -2.47 6.81 0.90
N LEU A 111 -1.60 6.43 -0.02
CA LEU A 111 -1.94 6.35 -1.43
C LEU A 111 -2.80 5.10 -1.68
N LEU A 112 -3.90 5.25 -2.43
CA LEU A 112 -4.67 4.13 -2.98
C LEU A 112 -4.50 4.15 -4.50
N GLU A 113 -4.04 3.05 -5.06
CA GLU A 113 -3.87 2.82 -6.48
C GLU A 113 -5.01 1.93 -7.00
N ALA A 114 -5.86 2.47 -7.86
CA ALA A 114 -6.90 1.72 -8.56
C ALA A 114 -6.44 1.40 -9.97
N ILE A 115 -6.32 0.12 -10.28
CA ILE A 115 -5.84 -0.39 -11.57
C ILE A 115 -6.99 -1.09 -12.29
N GLU A 116 -7.19 -0.75 -13.56
CA GLU A 116 -8.16 -1.47 -14.39
C GLU A 116 -7.68 -2.89 -14.67
N ALA A 117 -8.55 -3.86 -14.45
CA ALA A 117 -8.29 -5.27 -14.66
C ALA A 117 -9.58 -6.02 -15.03
N PRO A 118 -9.50 -7.19 -15.69
CA PRO A 118 -10.67 -7.99 -16.04
C PRO A 118 -11.25 -8.74 -14.83
N VAL A 119 -11.61 -7.99 -13.78
CA VAL A 119 -12.28 -8.48 -12.56
C VAL A 119 -13.78 -8.24 -12.66
N ARG A 120 -14.60 -9.08 -12.02
CA ARG A 120 -16.07 -8.92 -12.05
C ARG A 120 -16.58 -7.79 -11.15
N ALA A 121 -15.85 -7.49 -10.09
CA ALA A 121 -16.16 -6.47 -9.10
C ALA A 121 -14.83 -5.90 -8.55
N PRO A 122 -14.84 -4.69 -7.96
CA PRO A 122 -13.65 -4.16 -7.29
C PRO A 122 -13.14 -5.11 -6.20
N SER A 123 -11.82 -5.27 -6.11
CA SER A 123 -11.20 -6.14 -5.11
C SER A 123 -9.88 -5.58 -4.62
N LEU A 124 -9.66 -5.59 -3.30
CA LEU A 124 -8.33 -5.36 -2.75
C LEU A 124 -7.38 -6.44 -3.26
N TYR A 125 -6.25 -6.02 -3.80
CA TYR A 125 -5.29 -6.92 -4.43
C TYR A 125 -4.00 -7.01 -3.66
N GLY A 126 -3.50 -5.90 -3.13
CA GLY A 126 -2.18 -5.89 -2.53
C GLY A 126 -1.78 -4.60 -1.86
N VAL A 127 -0.57 -4.58 -1.35
CA VAL A 127 0.07 -3.40 -0.77
C VAL A 127 1.55 -3.34 -1.15
N ALA A 128 2.09 -2.14 -1.14
CA ALA A 128 3.52 -1.91 -1.14
C ALA A 128 3.94 -1.31 0.21
N LEU A 129 4.87 -1.98 0.88
CA LEU A 129 5.53 -1.44 2.07
C LEU A 129 6.75 -0.61 1.66
N VAL A 130 7.14 0.33 2.50
CA VAL A 130 8.43 1.01 2.41
C VAL A 130 9.28 0.64 3.62
N THR A 131 10.57 0.42 3.40
CA THR A 131 11.53 0.15 4.47
C THR A 131 12.77 1.02 4.36
N GLN A 132 13.33 1.43 5.50
CA GLN A 132 14.64 2.09 5.60
C GLN A 132 15.80 1.10 5.52
N GLU A 133 15.53 -0.20 5.66
CA GLU A 133 16.55 -1.23 5.46
C GLU A 133 16.96 -1.32 3.97
N PRO A 134 18.23 -1.60 3.66
CA PRO A 134 18.64 -1.86 2.29
C PRO A 134 17.85 -3.03 1.68
N LEU A 135 17.15 -2.80 0.56
CA LEU A 135 16.26 -3.80 -0.03
C LEU A 135 16.93 -5.15 -0.34
N GLY A 136 18.22 -5.14 -0.72
CA GLY A 136 18.97 -6.38 -0.96
C GLY A 136 19.11 -7.25 0.30
N VAL A 137 19.21 -6.63 1.47
CA VAL A 137 19.29 -7.34 2.76
C VAL A 137 17.94 -7.97 3.10
N VAL A 138 16.85 -7.20 2.95
CA VAL A 138 15.49 -7.69 3.21
C VAL A 138 15.13 -8.83 2.26
N ALA A 139 15.38 -8.66 0.96
CA ALA A 139 15.11 -9.69 -0.05
C ALA A 139 15.90 -10.98 0.24
N LEU A 140 17.19 -10.86 0.61
CA LEU A 140 18.00 -12.02 0.98
C LEU A 140 17.48 -12.72 2.24
N ARG A 141 17.12 -11.96 3.28
CA ARG A 141 16.55 -12.49 4.53
C ARG A 141 15.26 -13.26 4.26
N TRP A 142 14.33 -12.67 3.51
CA TRP A 142 13.05 -13.30 3.19
C TRP A 142 13.21 -14.54 2.31
N ARG A 143 14.15 -14.56 1.36
CA ARG A 143 14.50 -15.78 0.61
C ARG A 143 15.04 -16.87 1.52
N SER A 144 15.90 -16.53 2.49
CA SER A 144 16.43 -17.52 3.45
C SER A 144 15.34 -18.11 4.35
N MET A 145 14.20 -17.42 4.49
CA MET A 145 13.00 -17.91 5.19
C MET A 145 12.06 -18.72 4.27
N GLY A 146 12.41 -18.90 2.99
CA GLY A 146 11.63 -19.68 2.04
C GLY A 146 10.60 -18.87 1.22
N LEU A 147 10.59 -17.54 1.33
CA LEU A 147 9.73 -16.70 0.49
C LEU A 147 10.28 -16.58 -0.93
N GLU A 148 9.39 -16.66 -1.92
CA GLU A 148 9.75 -16.41 -3.31
C GLU A 148 9.81 -14.89 -3.56
N VAL A 149 11.01 -14.31 -3.60
CA VAL A 149 11.21 -12.85 -3.73
C VAL A 149 12.01 -12.52 -4.98
N THR A 150 11.57 -11.54 -5.77
CA THR A 150 12.33 -11.03 -6.93
C THR A 150 13.58 -10.26 -6.49
N ASP A 151 14.58 -10.12 -7.36
CA ASP A 151 15.69 -9.22 -7.06
C ASP A 151 15.18 -7.77 -7.00
N PRO A 152 15.74 -6.93 -6.10
CA PRO A 152 15.46 -5.50 -6.13
C PRO A 152 15.81 -4.92 -7.51
N HIS A 153 14.88 -4.20 -8.10
CA HIS A 153 15.03 -3.54 -9.39
C HIS A 153 14.48 -2.11 -9.32
N PRO A 154 14.83 -1.23 -10.28
CA PRO A 154 14.24 0.11 -10.33
C PRO A 154 12.71 0.05 -10.35
N ALA A 155 12.08 0.90 -9.55
CA ALA A 155 10.64 1.12 -9.57
C ALA A 155 10.28 2.09 -10.72
N ILE A 156 8.99 2.14 -11.08
CA ILE A 156 8.46 3.13 -12.02
C ILE A 156 8.66 4.56 -11.48
N GLN A 157 8.61 4.71 -10.15
CA GLN A 157 8.92 5.97 -9.48
C GLN A 157 10.43 6.25 -9.54
N PRO A 158 10.87 7.37 -10.15
CA PRO A 158 12.28 7.68 -10.31
C PRO A 158 13.03 7.66 -8.96
N GLY A 159 14.24 7.09 -8.97
CA GLY A 159 15.12 7.06 -7.81
C GLY A 159 14.73 6.05 -6.72
N ARG A 160 13.68 5.25 -6.93
CA ARG A 160 13.27 4.18 -6.01
C ARG A 160 13.56 2.81 -6.60
N SER A 161 13.79 1.85 -5.71
CA SER A 161 13.87 0.43 -6.03
C SER A 161 12.72 -0.31 -5.38
N ILE A 162 12.39 -1.48 -5.93
CA ILE A 162 11.30 -2.34 -5.48
C ILE A 162 11.68 -3.80 -5.66
N PHE A 163 11.18 -4.67 -4.78
CA PHE A 163 11.04 -6.10 -5.06
C PHE A 163 9.62 -6.55 -4.77
N THR A 164 9.23 -7.68 -5.37
CA THR A 164 7.92 -8.31 -5.19
C THR A 164 8.07 -9.66 -4.52
N VAL A 165 7.16 -9.97 -3.58
CA VAL A 165 6.98 -11.32 -3.04
C VAL A 165 5.96 -12.04 -3.91
N ARG A 166 6.32 -13.22 -4.38
CA ARG A 166 5.52 -14.10 -5.24
C ARG A 166 4.93 -15.24 -4.43
N ALA A 167 4.06 -16.02 -5.08
CA ALA A 167 3.40 -17.19 -4.50
C ALA A 167 2.66 -16.89 -3.18
N ILE A 168 2.12 -15.67 -3.07
CA ILE A 168 1.24 -15.24 -1.99
C ILE A 168 -0.11 -14.85 -2.61
N ASP A 169 -1.19 -15.07 -1.86
CA ASP A 169 -2.57 -14.93 -2.36
C ASP A 169 -2.99 -13.46 -2.61
N ALA A 170 -2.15 -12.50 -2.21
CA ALA A 170 -2.29 -11.08 -2.46
C ALA A 170 -0.95 -10.47 -2.90
N GLY A 171 -0.97 -9.37 -3.63
CA GLY A 171 0.26 -8.65 -4.01
C GLY A 171 0.97 -8.05 -2.80
N LEU A 172 2.23 -8.39 -2.58
CA LEU A 172 3.12 -7.71 -1.64
C LEU A 172 4.38 -7.26 -2.36
N ALA A 173 4.68 -5.98 -2.25
CA ALA A 173 5.95 -5.43 -2.68
C ALA A 173 6.61 -4.64 -1.54
N VAL A 174 7.93 -4.48 -1.62
CA VAL A 174 8.70 -3.66 -0.70
C VAL A 174 9.55 -2.70 -1.49
N MET A 175 9.47 -1.42 -1.12
CA MET A 175 10.10 -0.31 -1.81
C MET A 175 11.15 0.36 -0.94
N SER A 176 12.17 0.91 -1.59
CA SER A 176 13.09 1.84 -0.93
C SER A 176 12.34 3.14 -0.57
N PRO A 177 12.86 3.93 0.37
CA PRO A 177 12.32 5.24 0.66
C PRO A 177 12.37 6.13 -0.59
N ASP A 178 11.48 7.12 -0.65
CA ASP A 178 11.62 8.19 -1.62
C ASP A 178 12.86 9.01 -1.28
N GLY A 179 13.81 9.12 -2.22
CA GLY A 179 15.03 9.90 -2.06
C GLY A 179 14.78 11.39 -1.79
N ALA A 180 13.59 11.91 -2.11
CA ALA A 180 13.18 13.26 -1.74
C ALA A 180 12.85 13.43 -0.23
N VAL A 181 12.69 12.32 0.50
CA VAL A 181 12.42 12.30 1.95
C VAL A 181 13.69 11.93 2.75
N ALA A 182 14.71 11.39 2.09
CA ALA A 182 15.96 10.96 2.71
C ALA A 182 17.02 12.08 2.72
N THR A 183 16.74 13.18 3.43
CA THR A 183 17.81 14.05 3.93
C THR A 183 17.70 14.16 5.46
N PRO A 184 18.35 13.27 6.22
CA PRO A 184 18.86 13.67 7.52
C PRO A 184 19.97 14.68 7.26
N HIS A 185 19.88 15.86 7.88
CA HIS A 185 20.96 16.84 7.91
C HIS A 185 22.29 16.14 8.26
N GLU A 186 23.24 16.17 7.33
CA GLU A 186 24.63 15.88 7.62
C GLU A 186 25.08 16.81 8.76
N HIS A 187 25.52 16.20 9.86
CA HIS A 187 26.46 16.84 10.76
C HIS A 187 27.70 17.19 9.96
N GLN A 188 27.86 18.49 9.71
CA GLN A 188 29.11 19.04 9.22
C GLN A 188 30.19 18.79 10.27
N SER A 189 31.25 18.13 9.81
CA SER A 189 32.59 17.97 10.41
C SER A 189 32.97 19.11 11.36
N GLY A 190 33.62 18.87 12.49
CA GLY A 190 34.97 18.32 12.53
C GLY A 190 35.88 19.33 13.22
N ARG A 191 36.97 18.80 13.78
CA ARG A 191 38.03 19.45 14.57
C ARG A 191 38.55 20.79 14.04
#